data_AF-A0A0N4Z057-F1
#
_entry.id   AF-A0A0N4Z057-F1
#
_cell.length_a   1.000
_cell.length_b   1.000
_cell.length_c   1.000
_cell.angle_alpha   90.00
_cell.angle_beta   90.00
_cell.angle_gamma   90.00
#
_symmetry.space_group_name_H-M   'P 1'
#
loop_
_entity.id
_entity.type
_entity.pdbx_description
1 polymer ?
#
loop_
_entity_poly.entity_id
_entity_poly.type
_entity_poly.pdbx_seq_one_letter_code
_entity_poly.pdbx_strand_id
1 'polypeptide(L)'
;MKFFKKYYQNLVVFYNLEVETLTSNKISTYSHKCGFKLSVDDIILLEMENFINDTVRNEHPSNVLAKVQNYFNSMSLQNNEILLNQLAINNNAVKNHVSTPETLIGKKYLPIFYSENEEQQIIGFHIDQFLTFFKNEISGLLNFISWYKKGDVNFEFPTGIDVFEKPILIDKSGCNPDMYDNEIYGFYKRIVLLYSTIASNHFGSINFRKGLLKELNFLKIGLQLLTIEMDKYHIRIANYKDYFFKEYTQHGLSCSTTECLEDVLDRPIKDFINLANLVTGYLINLSY
;
A
#
# COMPACT_ATOMS: atom_id res chain seq x y z
N MET A 1 32.88 15.24 9.46
CA MET A 1 32.57 14.12 8.56
C MET A 1 31.61 13.19 9.32
N LYS A 2 30.28 13.33 9.15
CA LYS A 2 29.31 12.41 9.76
C LYS A 2 29.39 11.10 8.99
N PHE A 3 29.80 10.02 9.64
CA PHE A 3 29.67 8.68 9.09
C PHE A 3 28.17 8.41 8.87
N PHE A 4 27.71 8.51 7.62
CA PHE A 4 26.41 7.96 7.27
C PHE A 4 26.54 6.44 7.38
N LYS A 5 26.02 5.89 8.49
CA LYS A 5 25.86 4.44 8.65
C LYS A 5 25.01 3.99 7.46
N LYS A 6 25.53 3.10 6.61
CA LYS A 6 24.76 2.52 5.50
C LYS A 6 23.53 1.84 6.11
N TYR A 7 22.36 2.41 5.86
CA TYR A 7 21.09 1.90 6.37
C TYR A 7 20.30 1.35 5.17
N TYR A 8 19.67 0.19 5.38
CA TYR A 8 18.75 -0.44 4.45
C TYR A 8 17.46 -0.78 5.18
N GLN A 9 16.31 -0.60 4.53
CA GLN A 9 15.03 -0.95 5.15
C GLN A 9 15.00 -2.48 5.29
N ASN A 10 14.43 -2.94 6.40
CA ASN A 10 14.29 -4.35 6.69
C ASN A 10 12.82 -4.72 6.78
N LEU A 11 12.50 -5.87 6.22
CA LEU A 11 11.20 -6.52 6.32
C LEU A 11 11.44 -7.86 7.01
N VAL A 12 10.74 -8.07 8.12
CA VAL A 12 10.83 -9.29 8.93
C VAL A 12 9.50 -10.02 8.80
N VAL A 13 9.57 -11.25 8.29
CA VAL A 13 8.42 -12.11 8.11
C VAL A 13 8.51 -13.27 9.10
N PHE A 14 7.49 -13.41 9.95
CA PHE A 14 7.40 -14.47 10.94
C PHE A 14 6.54 -15.62 10.39
N TYR A 15 7.06 -16.84 10.48
CA TYR A 15 6.37 -18.07 10.13
C TYR A 15 6.50 -19.07 11.29
N ASN A 16 5.56 -19.08 12.23
CA ASN A 16 5.62 -19.93 13.42
C ASN A 16 6.92 -19.74 14.22
N LEU A 17 7.91 -20.63 14.04
CA LEU A 17 9.22 -20.59 14.71
C LEU A 17 10.34 -20.06 13.80
N GLU A 18 10.05 -19.78 12.54
CA GLU A 18 11.02 -19.30 11.56
C GLU A 18 10.88 -17.79 11.33
N VAL A 19 12.01 -17.13 11.10
CA VAL A 19 12.09 -15.70 10.82
C VAL A 19 12.85 -15.51 9.51
N GLU A 20 12.18 -14.94 8.52
CA GLU A 20 12.80 -14.50 7.28
C GLU A 20 13.04 -12.99 7.34
N THR A 21 14.21 -12.52 6.89
CA THR A 21 14.51 -11.09 6.81
C THR A 21 14.91 -10.71 5.39
N LEU A 22 14.14 -9.80 4.81
CA LEU A 22 14.39 -9.18 3.52
C LEU A 22 14.92 -7.76 3.74
N THR A 23 15.82 -7.31 2.87
CA THR A 23 16.45 -5.99 2.97
C THR A 23 16.36 -5.26 1.64
N SER A 24 16.16 -3.95 1.66
CA SER A 24 16.03 -3.15 0.43
C SER A 24 17.27 -3.18 -0.48
N ASN A 25 18.45 -3.54 0.05
CA ASN A 25 19.67 -3.73 -0.73
C ASN A 25 19.69 -5.02 -1.57
N LYS A 26 19.00 -6.08 -1.10
CA LYS A 26 19.09 -7.43 -1.68
C LYS A 26 17.89 -7.77 -2.57
N ILE A 27 16.88 -6.92 -2.57
CA ILE A 27 15.65 -7.14 -3.33
C ILE A 27 15.87 -6.71 -4.78
N SER A 28 15.70 -7.65 -5.69
CA SER A 28 15.47 -7.38 -7.11
C SER A 28 13.99 -7.56 -7.43
N THR A 29 13.50 -6.79 -8.40
CA THR A 29 12.14 -6.90 -8.96
C THR A 29 11.82 -8.30 -9.46
N TYR A 30 12.83 -9.04 -9.90
CA TYR A 30 12.72 -10.40 -10.41
C TYR A 30 12.42 -11.46 -9.36
N SER A 31 12.66 -11.16 -8.08
CA SER A 31 12.48 -12.13 -7.00
C SER A 31 11.00 -12.40 -6.68
N HIS A 32 10.09 -11.47 -7.01
CA HIS A 32 8.67 -11.55 -6.66
C HIS A 32 7.80 -11.54 -7.91
N LYS A 33 7.44 -12.74 -8.39
CA LYS A 33 6.63 -12.94 -9.62
C LYS A 33 5.12 -12.82 -9.42
N CYS A 34 4.65 -12.64 -8.19
CA CYS A 34 3.23 -12.44 -7.93
C CYS A 34 2.94 -10.94 -8.04
N GLY A 35 2.01 -10.53 -8.91
CA GLY A 35 1.53 -9.13 -8.96
C GLY A 35 0.48 -8.84 -7.91
N PHE A 36 0.16 -7.56 -7.70
CA PHE A 36 -1.02 -7.16 -6.94
C PHE A 36 -2.28 -7.65 -7.66
N LYS A 37 -3.26 -8.16 -6.92
CA LYS A 37 -4.51 -8.70 -7.44
C LYS A 37 -5.66 -8.25 -6.55
N LEU A 38 -6.85 -8.18 -7.14
CA LEU A 38 -8.08 -8.09 -6.37
C LEU A 38 -8.29 -9.41 -5.63
N SER A 39 -8.78 -9.33 -4.40
CA SER A 39 -9.08 -10.46 -3.54
C SER A 39 -10.58 -10.74 -3.48
N VAL A 40 -10.94 -11.87 -2.86
CA VAL A 40 -12.35 -12.21 -2.61
C VAL A 40 -13.01 -11.15 -1.73
N ASP A 41 -12.25 -10.55 -0.82
CA ASP A 41 -12.72 -9.49 0.05
C ASP A 41 -13.24 -8.29 -0.75
N ASP A 42 -12.66 -7.97 -1.92
CA ASP A 42 -13.19 -6.91 -2.79
C ASP A 42 -14.61 -7.20 -3.29
N ILE A 43 -14.90 -8.46 -3.61
CA ILE A 43 -16.24 -8.90 -4.05
C ILE A 43 -17.21 -8.84 -2.88
N ILE A 44 -16.81 -9.37 -1.72
CA ILE A 44 -17.65 -9.39 -0.52
C ILE A 44 -17.97 -7.97 -0.06
N LEU A 45 -16.98 -7.07 -0.02
CA LEU A 45 -17.17 -5.68 0.36
C LEU A 45 -18.13 -4.95 -0.58
N LEU A 46 -18.05 -5.21 -1.89
CA LEU A 46 -18.99 -4.65 -2.86
C LEU A 46 -20.41 -5.15 -2.62
N GLU A 47 -20.59 -6.44 -2.35
CA GLU A 47 -21.91 -7.01 -2.00
C GLU A 47 -22.46 -6.41 -0.71
N MET A 48 -21.60 -6.23 0.30
CA MET A 48 -21.96 -5.58 1.56
C MET A 48 -22.39 -4.13 1.36
N GLU A 49 -21.63 -3.36 0.59
CA GLU A 49 -21.94 -1.96 0.29
C GLU A 49 -23.27 -1.84 -0.46
N ASN A 50 -23.49 -2.68 -1.47
CA ASN A 50 -24.77 -2.72 -2.20
C ASN A 50 -25.94 -3.05 -1.27
N PHE A 51 -25.80 -4.08 -0.42
CA PHE A 51 -26.85 -4.46 0.53
C PHE A 51 -27.17 -3.34 1.53
N ILE A 52 -26.15 -2.67 2.06
CA ILE A 52 -26.30 -1.55 2.99
C ILE A 52 -26.99 -0.39 2.29
N ASN A 53 -26.53 0.00 1.10
CA ASN A 53 -27.13 1.09 0.33
C ASN A 53 -28.60 0.84 0.02
N ASP A 54 -28.96 -0.38 -0.37
CA ASP A 54 -30.34 -0.77 -0.63
C ASP A 54 -31.18 -0.80 0.65
N THR A 55 -30.62 -1.29 1.75
CA THR A 55 -31.28 -1.31 3.06
C THR A 55 -31.56 0.10 3.56
N VAL A 56 -30.56 0.98 3.49
CA VAL A 56 -30.66 2.39 3.87
C VAL A 56 -31.72 3.14 3.06
N ARG A 57 -31.86 2.84 1.76
CA ARG A 57 -32.82 3.51 0.87
C ARG A 57 -34.26 3.04 1.09
N ASN A 58 -34.46 1.76 1.41
CA ASN A 58 -35.78 1.13 1.34
C ASN A 58 -36.38 0.78 2.72
N GLU A 59 -35.59 0.75 3.79
CA GLU A 59 -36.07 0.39 5.13
C GLU A 59 -36.34 1.60 6.03
N HIS A 60 -37.21 1.41 7.01
CA HIS A 60 -37.39 2.40 8.07
C HIS A 60 -36.08 2.54 8.89
N PRO A 61 -35.59 3.76 9.20
CA PRO A 61 -34.29 3.97 9.86
C PRO A 61 -34.07 3.17 11.15
N SER A 62 -35.13 2.96 11.94
CA SER A 62 -35.07 2.16 13.17
C SER A 62 -34.72 0.68 12.95
N ASN A 63 -34.90 0.17 11.74
CA ASN A 63 -34.74 -1.26 11.40
C ASN A 63 -33.42 -1.54 10.67
N VAL A 64 -32.74 -0.50 10.16
CA VAL A 64 -31.53 -0.63 9.33
C VAL A 64 -30.43 -1.38 10.06
N LEU A 65 -30.10 -0.97 11.29
CA LEU A 65 -29.03 -1.60 12.08
C LEU A 65 -29.28 -3.09 12.30
N ALA A 66 -30.51 -3.46 12.71
CA ALA A 66 -30.86 -4.86 12.96
C ALA A 66 -30.79 -5.70 11.67
N LYS A 67 -31.26 -5.15 10.55
CA LYS A 67 -31.25 -5.85 9.26
C LYS A 67 -29.83 -6.05 8.74
N VAL A 68 -28.97 -5.02 8.82
CA VAL A 68 -27.56 -5.12 8.43
C VAL A 68 -26.79 -6.08 9.33
N GLN A 69 -27.01 -6.04 10.66
CA GLN A 69 -26.40 -7.00 11.58
C GLN A 69 -26.78 -8.45 11.27
N ASN A 70 -28.06 -8.71 10.97
CA ASN A 70 -28.51 -10.05 10.60
C ASN A 70 -27.87 -10.52 9.29
N TYR A 71 -27.77 -9.65 8.29
CA TYR A 71 -27.05 -9.96 7.05
C TYR A 71 -25.57 -10.27 7.33
N PHE A 72 -24.89 -9.44 8.11
CA PHE A 72 -23.48 -9.65 8.46
C PHE A 72 -23.22 -10.94 9.24
N ASN A 73 -24.14 -11.35 10.10
CA ASN A 73 -24.07 -12.61 10.85
C ASN A 73 -24.36 -13.84 9.97
N SER A 74 -25.13 -13.67 8.89
CA SER A 74 -25.48 -14.74 7.96
C SER A 74 -24.38 -15.05 6.93
N MET A 75 -23.42 -14.14 6.75
CA MET A 75 -22.30 -14.34 5.83
C MET A 75 -21.33 -15.41 6.35
N SER A 76 -21.18 -16.49 5.59
CA SER A 76 -20.13 -17.48 5.80
C SER A 76 -18.86 -17.07 5.06
N LEU A 77 -17.86 -16.57 5.78
CA LEU A 77 -16.53 -16.32 5.22
C LEU A 77 -15.75 -17.63 5.16
N GLN A 78 -15.38 -18.09 3.96
CA GLN A 78 -14.53 -19.27 3.80
C GLN A 78 -13.06 -18.87 3.97
N ASN A 79 -12.25 -19.71 4.62
CA ASN A 79 -10.81 -19.46 4.74
C ASN A 79 -10.15 -19.33 3.35
N ASN A 80 -9.60 -18.16 3.06
CA ASN A 80 -8.98 -17.79 1.77
C ASN A 80 -7.67 -18.54 1.44
N GLU A 81 -7.18 -19.45 2.29
CA GLU A 81 -5.91 -20.18 2.08
C GLU A 81 -5.88 -21.00 0.77
N ILE A 82 -7.02 -21.53 0.32
CA ILE A 82 -7.10 -22.35 -0.89
C ILE A 82 -7.05 -21.49 -2.16
N LEU A 83 -7.61 -20.27 -2.14
CA LEU A 83 -7.66 -19.39 -3.31
C LEU A 83 -6.32 -18.69 -3.58
N LEU A 84 -5.59 -18.34 -2.52
CA LEU A 84 -4.25 -17.74 -2.60
C LEU A 84 -3.23 -18.71 -3.25
N ASN A 85 -3.33 -20.01 -2.95
CA ASN A 85 -2.48 -21.04 -3.55
C ASN A 85 -2.81 -21.30 -5.04
N GLN A 86 -4.07 -21.20 -5.45
CA GLN A 86 -4.45 -21.36 -6.87
C GLN A 86 -4.02 -20.15 -7.73
N LEU A 87 -4.02 -18.94 -7.16
CA LEU A 87 -3.54 -17.74 -7.85
C LEU A 87 -2.01 -17.66 -7.97
N ALA A 88 -1.26 -18.38 -7.13
CA ALA A 88 0.19 -18.52 -7.24
C ALA A 88 0.62 -19.42 -8.42
N ILE A 89 -0.21 -20.41 -8.80
CA ILE A 89 0.08 -21.39 -9.85
C ILE A 89 -0.09 -20.81 -11.27
N ASN A 90 -0.92 -19.77 -11.46
CA ASN A 90 -1.11 -19.11 -12.76
C ASN A 90 -0.08 -18.00 -13.07
N ASN A 91 0.96 -17.83 -12.25
CA ASN A 91 1.97 -16.76 -12.37
C ASN A 91 3.07 -16.99 -13.45
N ASN A 92 2.89 -17.92 -14.39
CA ASN A 92 3.85 -18.15 -15.47
C ASN A 92 3.58 -17.34 -16.75
N ALA A 93 2.52 -16.52 -16.80
CA ALA A 93 2.33 -15.58 -17.89
C ALA A 93 3.17 -14.32 -17.64
N VAL A 94 4.49 -14.44 -17.86
CA VAL A 94 5.36 -13.30 -18.13
C VAL A 94 4.68 -12.48 -19.23
N LYS A 95 4.24 -11.25 -18.91
CA LYS A 95 3.73 -10.33 -19.91
C LYS A 95 4.89 -10.03 -20.86
N ASN A 96 4.94 -10.73 -22.00
CA ASN A 96 5.85 -10.45 -23.12
C ASN A 96 5.49 -9.14 -23.85
N HIS A 97 4.68 -8.27 -23.26
CA HIS A 97 4.34 -6.97 -23.82
C HIS A 97 5.40 -5.96 -23.38
N VAL A 98 6.12 -5.42 -24.35
CA VAL A 98 6.94 -4.23 -24.16
C VAL A 98 5.98 -3.06 -23.93
N SER A 99 5.91 -2.57 -22.69
CA SER A 99 5.15 -1.38 -22.35
C SER A 99 5.73 -0.16 -23.08
N THR A 100 4.88 0.70 -23.62
CA THR A 100 5.31 1.99 -24.17
C THR A 100 5.55 3.00 -23.04
N PRO A 101 6.35 4.06 -23.25
CA PRO A 101 6.54 5.12 -22.24
C PRO A 101 5.22 5.70 -21.71
N GLU A 102 4.22 5.90 -22.56
CA GLU A 102 2.90 6.42 -22.16
C GLU A 102 2.20 5.43 -21.22
N THR A 103 2.25 4.14 -21.54
CA THR A 103 1.68 3.10 -20.69
C THR A 103 2.44 2.94 -19.38
N LEU A 104 3.74 3.25 -19.32
CA LEU A 104 4.51 3.23 -18.07
C LEU A 104 4.15 4.42 -17.19
N ILE A 105 4.06 5.62 -17.77
CA ILE A 105 3.77 6.87 -17.06
C ILE A 105 2.33 6.93 -16.54
N GLY A 106 1.35 6.37 -17.26
CA GLY A 106 -0.06 6.53 -16.93
C GLY A 106 -0.45 6.05 -15.52
N LYS A 107 -1.50 6.63 -14.93
CA LYS A 107 -2.03 6.20 -13.63
C LYS A 107 -2.44 4.72 -13.68
N LYS A 108 -2.10 3.97 -12.63
CA LYS A 108 -2.45 2.55 -12.50
C LYS A 108 -3.51 2.38 -11.43
N TYR A 109 -4.43 1.46 -11.68
CA TYR A 109 -5.48 1.11 -10.73
C TYR A 109 -4.92 0.29 -9.55
N LEU A 110 -4.01 -0.64 -9.84
CA LEU A 110 -3.26 -1.41 -8.84
C LEU A 110 -1.77 -1.14 -8.98
N PRO A 111 -0.97 -1.26 -7.92
CA PRO A 111 0.48 -1.21 -8.03
C PRO A 111 1.01 -2.33 -8.93
N ILE A 112 2.06 -2.04 -9.70
CA ILE A 112 2.62 -2.98 -10.69
C ILE A 112 4.11 -3.18 -10.44
N PHE A 113 4.59 -4.40 -10.64
CA PHE A 113 6.02 -4.70 -10.73
C PHE A 113 6.49 -4.59 -12.17
N TYR A 114 7.64 -3.96 -12.37
CA TYR A 114 8.23 -3.73 -13.69
C TYR A 114 9.30 -4.78 -13.98
N SER A 115 9.41 -5.17 -15.25
CA SER A 115 10.53 -5.94 -15.76
C SER A 115 11.82 -5.10 -15.78
N GLU A 116 12.97 -5.75 -15.89
CA GLU A 116 14.28 -5.08 -15.94
C GLU A 116 14.32 -4.07 -17.10
N ASN A 117 13.75 -4.45 -18.25
CA ASN A 117 13.68 -3.59 -19.43
C ASN A 117 12.82 -2.35 -19.18
N GLU A 118 11.65 -2.51 -18.54
CA GLU A 118 10.78 -1.38 -18.19
C GLU A 118 11.44 -0.47 -17.15
N GLU A 119 12.15 -1.03 -16.16
CA GLU A 119 12.91 -0.23 -15.21
C GLU A 119 13.99 0.60 -15.88
N GLN A 120 14.76 0.02 -16.82
CA GLN A 120 15.75 0.78 -17.59
C GLN A 120 15.10 1.93 -18.38
N GLN A 121 13.92 1.70 -18.98
CA GLN A 121 13.16 2.75 -19.65
C GLN A 121 12.73 3.84 -18.68
N ILE A 122 12.15 3.47 -17.54
CA ILE A 122 11.69 4.41 -16.50
C ILE A 122 12.84 5.27 -15.98
N ILE A 123 13.99 4.66 -15.68
CA ILE A 123 15.19 5.36 -15.20
C ILE A 123 15.66 6.40 -16.24
N GLY A 124 15.55 6.07 -17.53
CA GLY A 124 15.94 6.90 -18.66
C GLY A 124 14.97 8.01 -19.05
N PHE A 125 13.81 8.12 -18.39
CA PHE A 125 12.83 9.17 -18.68
C PHE A 125 13.39 10.59 -18.47
N HIS A 126 12.85 11.56 -19.21
CA HIS A 126 13.08 12.97 -18.90
C HIS A 126 12.58 13.28 -17.48
N ILE A 127 13.10 14.33 -16.83
CA ILE A 127 12.75 14.63 -15.43
C ILE A 127 11.24 14.83 -15.24
N ASP A 128 10.56 15.50 -16.16
CA ASP A 128 9.11 15.72 -16.08
C ASP A 128 8.30 14.42 -16.26
N GLN A 129 8.78 13.53 -17.15
CA GLN A 129 8.18 12.21 -17.35
C GLN A 129 8.37 11.33 -16.12
N PHE A 130 9.59 11.33 -15.54
CA PHE A 130 9.87 10.59 -14.31
C PHE A 130 9.08 11.12 -13.12
N LEU A 131 8.92 12.45 -12.99
CA LEU A 131 8.08 13.06 -11.96
C LEU A 131 6.62 12.61 -12.09
N THR A 132 6.08 12.63 -13.32
CA THR A 132 4.70 12.21 -13.59
C THR A 132 4.51 10.73 -13.27
N PHE A 133 5.41 9.88 -13.76
CA PHE A 133 5.46 8.46 -13.43
C PHE A 133 5.49 8.25 -11.91
N PHE A 134 6.41 8.91 -11.22
CA PHE A 134 6.62 8.72 -9.79
C PHE A 134 5.42 9.21 -8.96
N LYS A 135 4.81 10.35 -9.30
CA LYS A 135 3.56 10.81 -8.66
C LYS A 135 2.43 9.80 -8.86
N ASN A 136 2.29 9.24 -10.06
CA ASN A 136 1.27 8.22 -10.35
C ASN A 136 1.51 6.91 -9.59
N GLU A 137 2.76 6.48 -9.46
CA GLU A 137 3.12 5.30 -8.67
C GLU A 137 2.82 5.46 -7.19
N ILE A 138 3.17 6.63 -6.63
CA ILE A 138 2.88 6.95 -5.23
C ILE A 138 1.37 7.04 -5.00
N SER A 139 0.62 7.70 -5.91
CA SER A 139 -0.85 7.76 -5.86
C SER A 139 -1.47 6.35 -5.88
N GLY A 140 -1.01 5.47 -6.76
CA GLY A 140 -1.47 4.08 -6.82
C GLY A 140 -1.24 3.32 -5.50
N LEU A 141 -0.08 3.50 -4.86
CA LEU A 141 0.22 2.88 -3.57
C LEU A 141 -0.63 3.46 -2.42
N LEU A 142 -0.83 4.77 -2.38
CA LEU A 142 -1.67 5.42 -1.37
C LEU A 142 -3.14 5.00 -1.50
N ASN A 143 -3.66 4.92 -2.73
CA ASN A 143 -5.00 4.40 -2.99
C ASN A 143 -5.12 2.94 -2.57
N PHE A 144 -4.13 2.10 -2.88
CA PHE A 144 -4.13 0.71 -2.43
C PHE A 144 -4.12 0.61 -0.90
N ILE A 145 -3.33 1.42 -0.19
CA ILE A 145 -3.34 1.49 1.28
C ILE A 145 -4.70 1.91 1.81
N SER A 146 -5.39 2.84 1.15
CA SER A 146 -6.70 3.30 1.61
C SER A 146 -7.75 2.18 1.66
N TRP A 147 -7.61 1.14 0.84
CA TRP A 147 -8.51 -0.02 0.86
C TRP A 147 -8.33 -0.91 2.09
N TYR A 148 -7.16 -0.85 2.73
CA TYR A 148 -6.80 -1.65 3.92
C TYR A 148 -6.80 -0.81 5.20
N LYS A 149 -6.78 0.52 5.08
CA LYS A 149 -6.88 1.46 6.20
C LYS A 149 -8.23 1.31 6.90
N LYS A 150 -8.19 1.23 8.24
CA LYS A 150 -9.39 1.31 9.07
C LYS A 150 -10.08 2.67 8.92
N GLY A 151 -11.40 2.66 8.75
CA GLY A 151 -12.16 3.85 8.35
C GLY A 151 -12.04 5.03 9.32
N ASP A 152 -11.99 4.76 10.63
CA ASP A 152 -12.00 5.77 11.69
C ASP A 152 -10.61 6.29 12.10
N VAL A 153 -9.54 5.84 11.44
CA VAL A 153 -8.17 6.23 11.76
C VAL A 153 -7.73 7.35 10.83
N ASN A 154 -7.22 8.45 11.36
CA ASN A 154 -6.64 9.52 10.54
C ASN A 154 -5.13 9.31 10.38
N PHE A 155 -4.65 9.34 9.14
CA PHE A 155 -3.23 9.17 8.84
C PHE A 155 -2.56 10.54 8.75
N GLU A 156 -1.70 10.83 9.72
CA GLU A 156 -1.02 12.12 9.79
C GLU A 156 0.22 12.18 8.89
N PHE A 157 0.45 13.36 8.29
CA PHE A 157 1.65 13.66 7.52
C PHE A 157 2.93 13.42 8.34
N PRO A 158 3.93 12.69 7.82
CA PRO A 158 5.14 12.37 8.57
C PRO A 158 5.97 13.64 8.85
N THR A 159 6.47 13.77 10.08
CA THR A 159 7.32 14.89 10.52
C THR A 159 8.80 14.51 10.65
N GLY A 160 9.13 13.23 10.43
CA GLY A 160 10.49 12.69 10.54
C GLY A 160 10.63 11.35 9.82
N ILE A 161 11.82 10.75 9.92
CA ILE A 161 12.21 9.51 9.24
C ILE A 161 12.35 8.31 10.19
N ASP A 162 11.78 8.37 11.40
CA ASP A 162 11.88 7.30 12.41
C ASP A 162 11.29 5.96 11.90
N VAL A 163 10.33 6.04 10.98
CA VAL A 163 9.75 4.87 10.31
C VAL A 163 10.78 4.17 9.39
N PHE A 164 11.74 4.93 8.84
CA PHE A 164 13.08 4.52 8.40
C PHE A 164 13.66 3.41 9.26
N GLU A 165 13.76 3.68 10.55
CA GLU A 165 14.64 2.94 11.46
C GLU A 165 14.02 1.63 11.95
N LYS A 166 12.69 1.51 11.84
CA LYS A 166 11.91 0.36 12.29
C LYS A 166 11.78 -0.66 11.16
N PRO A 167 12.01 -1.96 11.41
CA PRO A 167 11.67 -2.99 10.45
C PRO A 167 10.16 -2.99 10.19
N ILE A 168 9.79 -3.36 8.97
CA ILE A 168 8.41 -3.73 8.64
C ILE A 168 8.18 -5.14 9.17
N LEU A 169 7.10 -5.37 9.89
CA LEU A 169 6.76 -6.66 10.47
C LEU A 169 5.58 -7.30 9.72
N ILE A 170 5.69 -8.59 9.40
CA ILE A 170 4.58 -9.38 8.85
C ILE A 170 4.51 -10.69 9.60
N ASP A 171 3.43 -10.93 10.32
CA ASP A 171 3.15 -12.21 10.97
C ASP A 171 2.24 -13.06 10.07
N LYS A 172 2.73 -14.24 9.70
CA LYS A 172 1.98 -15.24 8.92
C LYS A 172 1.50 -16.43 9.76
N SER A 173 1.94 -16.49 11.01
CA SER A 173 1.61 -17.55 11.98
C SER A 173 0.29 -17.28 12.70
N GLY A 174 -0.10 -16.01 12.84
CA GLY A 174 -1.27 -15.62 13.60
C GLY A 174 -1.90 -14.34 13.07
N CYS A 175 -3.20 -14.19 13.32
CA CYS A 175 -3.93 -12.96 13.05
C CYS A 175 -3.69 -11.97 14.20
N ASN A 176 -3.00 -10.86 13.91
CA ASN A 176 -2.89 -9.72 14.82
C ASN A 176 -3.35 -8.44 14.11
N PRO A 177 -4.66 -8.10 14.17
CA PRO A 177 -5.23 -6.95 13.46
C PRO A 177 -4.54 -5.63 13.82
N ASP A 178 -4.24 -5.41 15.10
CA ASP A 178 -3.58 -4.18 15.55
C ASP A 178 -2.16 -4.05 14.97
N MET A 179 -1.44 -5.17 14.83
CA MET A 179 -0.12 -5.15 14.16
C MET A 179 -0.27 -4.79 12.68
N TYR A 180 -1.23 -5.40 11.98
CA TYR A 180 -1.45 -5.10 10.56
C TYR A 180 -1.88 -3.65 10.34
N ASP A 181 -2.78 -3.10 11.15
CA ASP A 181 -3.19 -1.70 11.08
C ASP A 181 -2.00 -0.74 11.31
N ASN A 182 -1.14 -1.05 12.29
CA ASN A 182 0.08 -0.28 12.55
C ASN A 182 1.06 -0.34 11.36
N GLU A 183 1.21 -1.49 10.72
CA GLU A 183 2.09 -1.65 9.56
C GLU A 183 1.53 -0.97 8.32
N ILE A 184 0.21 -0.99 8.09
CA ILE A 184 -0.45 -0.20 7.02
C ILE A 184 -0.15 1.30 7.22
N TYR A 185 -0.24 1.82 8.45
CA TYR A 185 0.14 3.21 8.72
C TYR A 185 1.65 3.45 8.55
N GLY A 186 2.47 2.47 8.92
CA GLY A 186 3.91 2.47 8.65
C GLY A 186 4.23 2.58 7.16
N PHE A 187 3.54 1.81 6.30
CA PHE A 187 3.67 1.88 4.85
C PHE A 187 3.28 3.26 4.31
N TYR A 188 2.16 3.81 4.77
CA TYR A 188 1.74 5.17 4.40
C TYR A 188 2.86 6.18 4.65
N LYS A 189 3.43 6.21 5.86
CA LYS A 189 4.53 7.13 6.19
C LYS A 189 5.73 6.92 5.27
N ARG A 190 6.13 5.67 5.03
CA ARG A 190 7.28 5.33 4.16
C ARG A 190 7.08 5.81 2.72
N ILE A 191 5.88 5.66 2.19
CA ILE A 191 5.51 6.10 0.83
C ILE A 191 5.51 7.61 0.72
N VAL A 192 4.93 8.33 1.70
CA VAL A 192 4.95 9.80 1.73
C VAL A 192 6.37 10.33 1.89
N LEU A 193 7.20 9.69 2.72
CA LEU A 193 8.62 10.02 2.83
C LEU A 193 9.36 9.80 1.52
N LEU A 194 9.12 8.69 0.82
CA LEU A 194 9.72 8.45 -0.49
C LEU A 194 9.27 9.52 -1.51
N TYR A 195 7.99 9.89 -1.49
CA TYR A 195 7.46 10.96 -2.34
C TYR A 195 8.13 12.32 -2.06
N SER A 196 8.47 12.62 -0.80
CA SER A 196 9.11 13.89 -0.44
C SER A 196 10.38 14.19 -1.25
N THR A 197 11.05 13.14 -1.75
CA THR A 197 12.27 13.26 -2.55
C THR A 197 12.10 14.03 -3.86
N ILE A 198 10.87 14.30 -4.31
CA ILE A 198 10.63 15.23 -5.44
C ILE A 198 11.18 16.64 -5.18
N ALA A 199 11.29 17.03 -3.89
CA ALA A 199 11.86 18.32 -3.50
C ALA A 199 13.40 18.28 -3.37
N SER A 200 14.04 17.15 -3.68
CA SER A 200 15.49 16.98 -3.61
C SER A 200 16.17 17.45 -4.90
N ASN A 201 17.30 18.14 -4.76
CA ASN A 201 18.17 18.49 -5.88
C ASN A 201 18.77 17.25 -6.59
N HIS A 202 18.68 16.06 -5.98
CA HIS A 202 19.17 14.81 -6.56
C HIS A 202 18.13 14.07 -7.41
N PHE A 203 16.85 14.50 -7.43
CA PHE A 203 15.76 13.81 -8.12
C PHE A 203 16.00 13.64 -9.63
N GLY A 204 16.74 14.57 -10.24
CA GLY A 204 17.15 14.51 -11.65
C GLY A 204 18.20 13.44 -11.98
N SER A 205 18.91 12.89 -10.98
CA SER A 205 20.02 11.97 -11.19
C SER A 205 19.56 10.54 -11.50
N ILE A 206 20.07 9.95 -12.58
CA ILE A 206 19.85 8.54 -12.96
C ILE A 206 20.14 7.58 -11.79
N ASN A 207 21.26 7.79 -11.09
CA ASN A 207 21.66 6.93 -9.97
C ASN A 207 20.70 7.06 -8.79
N PHE A 208 20.21 8.27 -8.53
CA PHE A 208 19.24 8.51 -7.47
C PHE A 208 17.88 7.86 -7.81
N ARG A 209 17.44 7.97 -9.07
CA ARG A 209 16.22 7.30 -9.56
C ARG A 209 16.29 5.79 -9.48
N LYS A 210 17.46 5.18 -9.72
CA LYS A 210 17.70 3.75 -9.46
C LYS A 210 17.45 3.40 -8.00
N GLY A 211 17.98 4.20 -7.07
CA GLY A 211 17.73 4.04 -5.63
C GLY A 211 16.25 4.16 -5.26
N LEU A 212 15.55 5.14 -5.83
CA LEU A 212 14.10 5.32 -5.63
C LEU A 212 13.30 4.10 -6.10
N LEU A 213 13.59 3.56 -7.29
CA LEU A 213 12.89 2.38 -7.79
C LEU A 213 13.14 1.14 -6.94
N LYS A 214 14.38 0.92 -6.47
CA LYS A 214 14.69 -0.17 -5.53
C LYS A 214 13.84 -0.08 -4.26
N GLU A 215 13.75 1.10 -3.66
CA GLU A 215 12.94 1.30 -2.45
C GLU A 215 11.43 1.22 -2.72
N LEU A 216 10.97 1.74 -3.86
CA LEU A 216 9.58 1.59 -4.28
C LEU A 216 9.20 0.11 -4.42
N ASN A 217 10.07 -0.70 -5.02
CA ASN A 217 9.89 -2.14 -5.17
C ASN A 217 9.93 -2.88 -3.82
N PHE A 218 10.84 -2.49 -2.93
CA PHE A 218 10.89 -3.00 -1.57
C PHE A 218 9.56 -2.77 -0.83
N LEU A 219 9.02 -1.54 -0.89
CA LEU A 219 7.74 -1.21 -0.27
C LEU A 219 6.58 -1.96 -0.92
N LYS A 220 6.58 -2.13 -2.24
CA LYS A 220 5.57 -2.93 -2.96
C LYS A 220 5.55 -4.38 -2.49
N ILE A 221 6.72 -5.01 -2.35
CA ILE A 221 6.81 -6.40 -1.88
C ILE A 221 6.25 -6.53 -0.46
N GLY A 222 6.68 -5.67 0.45
CA GLY A 222 6.20 -5.71 1.83
C GLY A 222 4.70 -5.45 1.91
N LEU A 223 4.18 -4.47 1.16
CA LEU A 223 2.76 -4.14 1.15
C LEU A 223 1.94 -5.30 0.58
N GLN A 224 2.39 -5.93 -0.50
CA GLN A 224 1.73 -7.09 -1.06
C GLN A 224 1.64 -8.24 -0.03
N LEU A 225 2.76 -8.59 0.59
CA LEU A 225 2.81 -9.64 1.61
C LEU A 225 1.87 -9.35 2.77
N LEU A 226 1.86 -8.10 3.25
CA LEU A 226 0.98 -7.67 4.34
C LEU A 226 -0.49 -7.82 3.94
N THR A 227 -0.87 -7.34 2.76
CA THR A 227 -2.26 -7.39 2.29
C THR A 227 -2.75 -8.82 2.04
N ILE A 228 -1.88 -9.74 1.62
CA ILE A 228 -2.22 -11.16 1.49
C ILE A 228 -2.60 -11.74 2.86
N GLU A 229 -1.86 -11.43 3.91
CA GLU A 229 -2.20 -11.91 5.26
C GLU A 229 -3.46 -11.23 5.80
N MET A 230 -3.65 -9.93 5.55
CA MET A 230 -4.89 -9.24 5.92
C MET A 230 -6.13 -9.86 5.26
N ASP A 231 -6.05 -10.18 3.96
CA ASP A 231 -7.13 -10.82 3.21
C ASP A 231 -7.32 -12.30 3.62
N LYS A 232 -6.26 -13.00 4.01
CA LYS A 232 -6.34 -14.37 4.56
C LYS A 232 -7.23 -14.40 5.80
N TYR A 233 -7.14 -13.37 6.64
CA TYR A 233 -7.89 -13.25 7.89
C TYR A 233 -9.11 -12.32 7.79
N HIS A 234 -9.50 -11.88 6.59
CA HIS A 234 -10.64 -11.00 6.34
C HIS A 234 -10.63 -9.70 7.16
N ILE A 235 -9.44 -9.14 7.41
CA ILE A 235 -9.27 -7.94 8.26
C ILE A 235 -10.05 -6.76 7.70
N ARG A 236 -10.06 -6.58 6.36
CA ARG A 236 -10.81 -5.50 5.71
C ARG A 236 -12.31 -5.62 5.95
N ILE A 237 -12.86 -6.82 5.84
CA ILE A 237 -14.27 -7.08 6.11
C ILE A 237 -14.59 -6.78 7.57
N ALA A 238 -13.75 -7.22 8.51
CA ALA A 238 -13.93 -6.92 9.93
C ALA A 238 -13.91 -5.40 10.20
N ASN A 239 -12.89 -4.70 9.70
CA ASN A 239 -12.75 -3.25 9.82
C ASN A 239 -13.95 -2.49 9.23
N TYR A 240 -14.47 -2.94 8.08
CA TYR A 240 -15.65 -2.35 7.45
C TYR A 240 -16.92 -2.54 8.29
N LYS A 241 -17.14 -3.75 8.84
CA LYS A 241 -18.29 -4.02 9.74
C LYS A 241 -18.26 -3.10 10.96
N ASP A 242 -17.11 -3.02 11.63
CA ASP A 242 -16.92 -2.19 12.82
C ASP A 242 -17.15 -0.70 12.50
N TYR A 243 -16.60 -0.23 11.40
CA TYR A 243 -16.75 1.15 10.95
C TYR A 243 -18.21 1.51 10.66
N PHE A 244 -18.93 0.65 9.92
CA PHE A 244 -20.34 0.89 9.59
C PHE A 244 -21.19 1.08 10.84
N PHE A 245 -21.07 0.18 11.83
CA PHE A 245 -21.87 0.29 13.05
C PHE A 245 -21.52 1.52 13.88
N LYS A 246 -20.23 1.87 13.95
CA LYS A 246 -19.79 3.07 14.64
C LYS A 246 -20.34 4.33 13.99
N GLU A 247 -20.14 4.50 12.68
CA GLU A 247 -20.57 5.69 11.95
C GLU A 247 -22.10 5.82 11.93
N TYR A 248 -22.84 4.74 11.60
CA TYR A 248 -24.29 4.81 11.54
C TYR A 248 -24.91 5.14 12.90
N THR A 249 -24.32 4.65 13.99
CA THR A 249 -24.79 4.96 15.36
C THR A 249 -24.50 6.41 15.76
N GLN A 250 -23.33 6.95 15.37
CA GLN A 250 -22.88 8.28 15.79
C GLN A 250 -23.42 9.40 14.90
N HIS A 251 -23.57 9.15 13.61
CA HIS A 251 -23.85 10.17 12.59
C HIS A 251 -25.10 9.86 11.75
N GLY A 252 -25.73 8.69 11.92
CA GLY A 252 -26.89 8.30 11.12
C GLY A 252 -26.54 8.22 9.63
N LEU A 253 -27.31 8.92 8.78
CA LEU A 253 -27.13 8.94 7.33
C LEU A 253 -26.12 9.99 6.82
N SER A 254 -25.56 10.83 7.70
CA SER A 254 -24.56 11.81 7.24
C SER A 254 -23.21 11.12 7.07
N CYS A 255 -22.82 10.86 5.82
CA CYS A 255 -21.46 10.39 5.51
C CYS A 255 -20.44 11.44 5.96
N SER A 256 -19.54 11.04 6.86
CA SER A 256 -18.24 11.70 6.99
C SER A 256 -17.46 11.47 5.70
N THR A 257 -16.87 12.54 5.13
CA THR A 257 -15.94 12.39 4.00
C THR A 257 -14.64 11.84 4.55
N THR A 258 -14.31 10.60 4.23
CA THR A 258 -12.98 10.05 4.49
C THR A 258 -11.95 10.79 3.64
N GLU A 259 -10.96 11.40 4.28
CA GLU A 259 -9.85 12.05 3.56
C GLU A 259 -9.15 11.05 2.65
N CYS A 260 -8.95 11.42 1.38
CA CYS A 260 -8.27 10.56 0.44
C CYS A 260 -6.77 10.62 0.71
N LEU A 261 -6.11 9.46 0.88
CA LEU A 261 -4.68 9.46 1.20
C LEU A 261 -3.83 10.09 0.10
N GLU A 262 -4.29 10.06 -1.16
CA GLU A 262 -3.59 10.67 -2.29
C GLU A 262 -3.60 12.21 -2.25
N ASP A 263 -4.49 12.85 -1.46
CA ASP A 263 -4.56 14.31 -1.30
C ASP A 263 -3.25 14.87 -0.71
N VAL A 264 -2.46 14.02 -0.03
CA VAL A 264 -1.12 14.39 0.44
C VAL A 264 -0.21 14.85 -0.69
N LEU A 265 -0.41 14.36 -1.92
CA LEU A 265 0.40 14.67 -3.11
C LEU A 265 0.12 16.06 -3.71
N ASP A 266 -0.91 16.73 -3.22
CA ASP A 266 -1.27 18.09 -3.64
C ASP A 266 -0.80 19.15 -2.63
N ARG A 267 -0.13 18.71 -1.55
CA ARG A 267 0.55 19.61 -0.62
C ARG A 267 1.63 20.44 -1.32
N PRO A 268 1.86 21.69 -0.89
CA PRO A 268 2.93 22.52 -1.41
C PRO A 268 4.31 21.84 -1.30
N ILE A 269 5.14 21.94 -2.34
CA ILE A 269 6.51 21.37 -2.37
C ILE A 269 7.34 21.78 -1.14
N LYS A 270 7.15 23.01 -0.63
CA LYS A 270 7.83 23.52 0.57
C LYS A 270 7.64 22.64 1.81
N ASP A 271 6.52 21.95 1.92
CA ASP A 271 6.20 21.07 3.06
C ASP A 271 7.05 19.78 3.03
N PHE A 272 7.58 19.43 1.85
CA PHE A 272 8.41 18.24 1.64
C PHE A 272 9.91 18.49 1.77
N ILE A 273 10.39 19.75 1.75
CA ILE A 273 11.83 20.07 1.68
C ILE A 273 12.62 19.46 2.84
N ASN A 274 12.10 19.57 4.07
CA ASN A 274 12.79 19.06 5.25
C ASN A 274 12.89 17.52 5.22
N LEU A 275 11.80 16.85 4.83
CA LEU A 275 11.77 15.40 4.67
C LEU A 275 12.70 14.94 3.54
N ALA A 276 12.68 15.64 2.40
CA ALA A 276 13.52 15.35 1.25
C ALA A 276 15.01 15.32 1.62
N ASN A 277 15.48 16.27 2.43
CA ASN A 277 16.86 16.32 2.88
C ASN A 277 17.24 15.09 3.72
N LEU A 278 16.36 14.67 4.63
CA LEU A 278 16.56 13.49 5.47
C LEU A 278 16.54 12.19 4.64
N VAL A 279 15.53 12.04 3.77
CA VAL A 279 15.34 10.85 2.93
C VAL A 279 16.43 10.73 1.85
N THR A 280 16.88 11.85 1.27
CA THR A 280 17.97 11.83 0.28
C THR A 280 19.26 11.30 0.89
N GLY A 281 19.63 11.74 2.09
CA GLY A 281 20.81 11.24 2.80
C GLY A 281 20.78 9.72 3.01
N TYR A 282 19.58 9.16 3.15
CA TYR A 282 19.35 7.73 3.29
C TYR A 282 19.52 6.99 1.94
N LEU A 283 18.88 7.50 0.87
CA LEU A 283 18.84 6.86 -0.45
C LEU A 283 20.17 6.89 -1.21
N ILE A 284 21.07 7.82 -0.88
CA ILE A 284 22.41 7.87 -1.49
C ILE A 284 23.13 6.51 -1.36
N ASN A 285 22.92 5.78 -0.26
CA ASN A 285 23.55 4.47 -0.04
C ASN A 285 23.07 3.36 -1.01
N LEU A 286 21.91 3.55 -1.64
CA LEU A 286 21.26 2.60 -2.56
C LEU A 286 21.45 2.96 -4.03
N SER A 287 21.99 4.16 -4.27
CA SER A 287 22.23 4.75 -5.59
C SER A 287 23.53 4.26 -6.23
N TYR A 288 24.22 3.28 -5.62
CA TYR A 288 25.46 2.66 -6.07
C TYR A 288 25.25 1.20 -6.45
#